data_AF-A0A950CIT9-F1
#
_entry.id   AF-A0A950CIT9-F1
#
_cell.length_a   1.000
_cell.length_b   1.000
_cell.length_c   1.000
_cell.angle_alpha   90.00
_cell.angle_beta   90.00
_cell.angle_gamma   90.00
#
_symmetry.space_group_name_H-M   'P 1'
#
loop_
_entity.id
_entity.type
_entity.pdbx_description
1 polymer ?
#
loop_
_entity_poly.entity_id
_entity_poly.type
_entity_poly.pdbx_seq_one_letter_code
_entity_poly.pdbx_strand_id
1 'polypeptide(L)'
;MRPPWGILLLCALALCLDGCRLFRGASSQSCHESRGYAQAQSVPPLKIPAGLDAPDTSSALRLPDLKEPPPPPRSAKARCLDAPPSFKVQQPRAPQA
;
A
#
# COMPACT_ATOMS: atom_id res chain seq x y z
N MET A 1 -19.46 49.51 -0.24
CA MET A 1 -19.01 48.15 0.12
C MET A 1 -18.29 47.57 -1.08
N ARG A 2 -16.96 47.40 -1.03
CA ARG A 2 -16.17 46.92 -2.19
C ARG A 2 -16.25 45.39 -2.23
N PRO A 3 -16.55 44.77 -3.38
CA PRO A 3 -16.75 43.33 -3.44
C PRO A 3 -15.43 42.60 -3.10
N PRO A 4 -15.47 41.48 -2.38
CA PRO A 4 -14.29 40.70 -1.97
C PRO A 4 -13.67 39.91 -3.13
N TRP A 5 -13.78 40.43 -4.35
CA TRP A 5 -13.35 39.75 -5.57
C TRP A 5 -11.84 39.54 -5.61
N GLY A 6 -11.08 40.50 -5.06
CA GLY A 6 -9.63 40.39 -4.93
C GLY A 6 -9.20 39.24 -4.00
N ILE A 7 -9.96 39.00 -2.92
CA ILE A 7 -9.68 37.90 -1.97
C ILE A 7 -9.99 36.56 -2.64
N LEU A 8 -11.12 36.46 -3.36
CA LEU A 8 -11.49 35.27 -4.11
C LEU A 8 -10.47 34.90 -5.20
N LEU A 9 -9.95 35.88 -5.93
CA LEU A 9 -8.89 35.67 -6.94
C LEU A 9 -7.57 35.21 -6.32
N LEU A 10 -7.20 35.77 -5.16
CA LEU A 10 -6.01 35.36 -4.41
C LEU A 10 -6.11 33.91 -3.91
N CYS A 11 -7.26 33.51 -3.35
CA CYS A 11 -7.48 32.14 -2.92
C CYS A 11 -7.43 31.15 -4.09
N ALA A 12 -8.05 31.50 -5.23
CA ALA A 12 -8.02 30.66 -6.42
C ALA A 12 -6.59 30.49 -6.96
N LEU A 13 -5.80 31.56 -6.99
CA LEU A 13 -4.41 31.51 -7.43
C LEU A 13 -3.54 30.65 -6.49
N ALA A 14 -3.72 30.77 -5.17
CA ALA A 14 -3.02 29.97 -4.18
C ALA A 14 -3.29 28.46 -4.36
N LEU A 15 -4.55 28.07 -4.58
CA LEU A 15 -4.94 26.69 -4.86
C LEU A 15 -4.31 26.15 -6.16
N CYS A 16 -4.16 26.99 -7.19
CA CYS A 16 -3.47 26.61 -8.43
C CYS A 16 -1.95 26.46 -8.24
N LEU A 17 -1.32 27.28 -7.40
CA LEU A 17 0.13 27.25 -7.13
C LEU A 17 0.55 26.06 -6.27
N ASP A 18 -0.30 25.58 -5.37
CA ASP A 18 -0.03 24.38 -4.56
C ASP A 18 0.01 23.07 -5.40
N GLY A 19 -0.53 23.12 -6.63
CA GLY A 19 -0.55 22.00 -7.57
C GLY A 19 -1.16 20.72 -7.01
N CYS A 20 -0.92 19.57 -7.65
CA CYS A 20 -1.43 18.27 -7.18
C CYS A 20 -0.73 17.74 -5.91
N ARG A 21 -0.07 18.59 -5.08
CA ARG A 21 0.62 18.12 -3.86
C ARG A 21 -0.33 17.43 -2.88
N LEU A 22 -1.56 17.95 -2.75
CA LEU A 22 -2.61 17.35 -1.92
C LEU A 22 -3.06 15.98 -2.45
N PHE A 23 -3.00 15.75 -3.76
CA PHE A 23 -3.41 14.50 -4.39
C PHE A 23 -2.30 13.45 -4.50
N ARG A 24 -1.02 13.84 -4.39
CA ARG A 24 0.12 12.90 -4.44
C ARG A 24 0.18 11.94 -3.25
N GLY A 25 -0.39 12.30 -2.10
CA GLY A 25 -0.50 11.42 -0.94
C GLY A 25 -1.62 10.38 -1.05
N ALA A 26 -2.59 10.57 -1.94
CA ALA A 26 -3.74 9.68 -2.10
C ALA A 26 -3.45 8.46 -2.99
N SER A 27 -2.37 8.50 -3.79
CA SER A 27 -2.03 7.46 -4.77
C SER A 27 -1.02 6.43 -4.25
N SER A 28 -0.60 6.47 -2.98
CA SER A 28 0.10 5.33 -2.39
C SER A 28 -0.95 4.28 -2.09
N GLN A 29 -1.13 3.32 -2.98
CA GLN A 29 -1.92 2.11 -2.71
C GLN A 29 -1.36 1.50 -1.42
N SER A 30 -2.08 1.70 -0.30
CA SER A 30 -1.56 1.46 1.04
C SER A 30 -1.20 -0.01 1.15
N CYS A 31 0.07 -0.32 1.42
CA CYS A 31 0.46 -1.68 1.84
C CYS A 31 -0.20 -2.10 3.17
N HIS A 32 -0.93 -1.18 3.80
CA HIS A 32 -1.74 -1.39 4.99
C HIS A 32 -3.15 -1.91 4.68
N GLU A 33 -3.61 -1.84 3.42
CA GLU A 33 -4.91 -2.41 3.08
C GLU A 33 -4.83 -3.94 3.12
N SER A 34 -5.79 -4.55 3.79
CA SER A 34 -5.98 -6.00 3.70
C SER A 34 -6.28 -6.36 2.25
N ARG A 35 -5.34 -7.02 1.58
CA ARG A 35 -5.57 -7.56 0.25
C ARG A 35 -6.53 -8.76 0.36
N GLY A 36 -7.32 -9.03 -0.68
CA GLY A 36 -8.27 -10.15 -0.67
C GLY A 36 -7.62 -11.51 -0.36
N TYR A 37 -6.37 -11.72 -0.76
CA TYR A 37 -5.62 -12.95 -0.45
C TYR A 37 -5.32 -13.13 1.04
N ALA A 38 -5.30 -12.05 1.85
CA ALA A 38 -5.02 -12.13 3.27
C ALA A 38 -6.16 -12.81 4.07
N GLN A 39 -7.35 -12.91 3.48
CA GLN A 39 -8.51 -13.59 4.04
C GLN A 39 -8.69 -15.01 3.46
N ALA A 40 -7.79 -15.46 2.57
CA ALA A 40 -7.88 -16.77 1.97
C ALA A 40 -7.62 -17.87 3.03
N GLN A 41 -8.44 -18.91 2.99
CA GLN A 41 -8.27 -20.08 3.84
C GLN A 41 -7.59 -21.20 3.07
N SER A 42 -6.74 -21.97 3.75
CA SER A 42 -6.14 -23.17 3.17
C SER A 42 -7.20 -24.25 2.98
N VAL A 43 -7.36 -24.72 1.74
CA VAL A 43 -8.30 -25.78 1.39
C VAL A 43 -7.57 -27.13 1.43
N PRO A 44 -8.13 -28.17 2.08
CA PRO A 44 -7.51 -29.49 2.11
C PRO A 44 -7.51 -30.14 0.71
N PRO A 45 -6.60 -31.09 0.45
CA PRO A 45 -6.59 -31.85 -0.78
C PRO A 45 -7.91 -32.59 -1.05
N LEU A 46 -8.23 -32.76 -2.33
CA LEU A 46 -9.43 -33.50 -2.75
C LEU A 46 -9.32 -34.99 -2.37
N LYS A 47 -10.46 -35.57 -1.99
CA LYS A 47 -10.59 -37.01 -1.72
C LYS A 47 -10.93 -37.75 -3.01
N ILE A 48 -10.25 -38.87 -3.25
CA ILE A 48 -10.47 -39.70 -4.44
C ILE A 48 -11.57 -40.72 -4.12
N PRO A 49 -12.65 -40.79 -4.93
CA PRO A 49 -13.69 -41.80 -4.76
C PRO A 49 -13.19 -43.20 -5.11
N ALA A 50 -13.84 -44.23 -4.57
CA ALA A 50 -13.44 -45.61 -4.80
C ALA A 50 -13.54 -45.99 -6.30
N GLY A 51 -12.52 -46.70 -6.80
CA GLY A 51 -12.47 -47.16 -8.20
C GLY A 51 -11.96 -46.12 -9.20
N LEU A 52 -11.49 -44.94 -8.75
CA LEU A 52 -10.80 -43.98 -9.60
C LEU A 52 -9.33 -43.84 -9.21
N ASP A 53 -8.49 -43.65 -10.22
CA ASP A 53 -7.07 -43.36 -10.03
C ASP A 53 -6.85 -41.93 -9.54
N ALA A 54 -5.79 -41.76 -8.74
CA ALA A 54 -5.37 -40.45 -8.27
C ALA A 54 -4.87 -39.58 -9.45
N PRO A 55 -5.11 -38.26 -9.43
CA PRO A 55 -4.46 -37.37 -10.38
C PRO A 55 -2.95 -37.35 -10.15
N ASP A 56 -2.17 -37.26 -11.23
CA ASP A 56 -0.72 -37.08 -11.12
C ASP A 56 -0.41 -35.72 -10.47
N THR A 57 0.32 -35.75 -9.35
CA THR A 57 0.75 -34.56 -8.61
C THR A 57 2.27 -34.38 -8.61
N SER A 58 2.99 -35.06 -9.52
CA SER A 58 4.44 -34.96 -9.68
C SER A 58 4.92 -33.51 -9.89
N SER A 59 4.17 -32.72 -10.66
CA SER A 59 4.46 -31.32 -10.96
C SER A 59 3.68 -30.33 -10.08
N ALA A 60 3.07 -30.80 -8.99
CA ALA A 60 2.29 -29.92 -8.11
C ALA A 60 3.22 -29.03 -7.27
N LEU A 61 2.84 -27.76 -7.11
CA LEU A 61 3.49 -26.85 -6.18
C LEU A 61 3.29 -27.35 -4.74
N ARG A 62 4.37 -27.75 -4.08
CA ARG A 62 4.33 -28.18 -2.67
C ARG A 62 4.51 -26.95 -1.77
N LEU A 63 3.43 -26.50 -1.15
CA LEU A 63 3.50 -25.51 -0.08
C LEU A 63 3.88 -26.21 1.24
N PRO A 64 4.91 -25.74 1.96
CA PRO A 64 5.21 -26.23 3.29
C PRO A 64 4.10 -25.87 4.29
N ASP A 65 3.93 -26.70 5.32
CA ASP A 65 3.02 -26.40 6.42
C ASP A 65 3.49 -25.17 7.19
N LEU A 66 2.60 -24.20 7.36
CA LEU A 66 2.85 -23.01 8.15
C LEU A 66 2.62 -23.33 9.63
N LYS A 67 3.71 -23.54 10.39
CA LYS A 67 3.66 -23.80 11.84
C LYS A 67 3.62 -22.54 12.69
N GLU A 68 3.87 -21.39 12.06
CA GLU A 68 4.00 -20.11 12.74
C GLU A 68 2.63 -19.40 12.82
N PRO A 69 2.37 -18.68 13.93
CA PRO A 69 1.17 -17.86 14.03
C PRO A 69 1.18 -16.77 12.95
N PRO A 70 0.00 -16.30 12.51
CA PRO A 70 -0.09 -15.20 11.56
C PRO A 70 0.71 -13.99 12.06
N PRO A 71 1.48 -13.31 11.18
CA PRO A 71 2.21 -12.12 11.57
C PRO A 71 1.23 -11.04 12.03
N PRO A 72 1.61 -10.20 13.01
CA PRO A 72 0.76 -9.13 13.49
C PRO A 72 0.44 -8.13 12.37
N PRO A 73 -0.75 -7.48 12.43
CA PRO A 73 -1.12 -6.47 11.44
C PRO A 73 -0.10 -5.33 11.42
N ARG A 74 0.27 -4.89 10.21
CA ARG A 74 1.23 -3.79 10.04
C ARG A 74 0.66 -2.51 10.64
N SER A 75 1.47 -1.79 11.42
CA SER A 75 1.04 -0.48 11.96
C SER A 75 0.80 0.52 10.83
N ALA A 76 -0.15 1.43 11.00
CA ALA A 76 -0.48 2.45 9.99
C ALA A 76 0.67 3.42 9.64
N LYS A 77 1.75 3.41 10.43
CA LYS A 77 2.96 4.22 10.22
C LYS A 77 4.14 3.39 9.70
N ALA A 78 4.00 2.06 9.60
CA ALA A 78 5.07 1.21 9.10
C ALA A 78 5.32 1.53 7.63
N ARG A 79 6.59 1.72 7.26
CA ARG A 79 6.94 1.97 5.86
C ARG A 79 6.58 0.75 5.00
N CYS A 80 5.99 0.98 3.83
CA CYS A 80 5.85 -0.05 2.81
C CYS A 80 7.22 -0.40 2.23
N LEU A 81 7.49 -1.68 2.00
CA LEU A 81 8.73 -2.13 1.36
C LEU A 81 8.81 -1.61 -0.09
N ASP A 82 7.66 -1.58 -0.79
CA ASP A 82 7.56 -1.05 -2.16
C ASP A 82 7.62 0.48 -2.22
N ALA A 83 7.51 1.18 -1.09
CA ALA A 83 7.61 2.63 -1.07
C ALA A 83 9.08 3.04 -1.02
N PRO A 84 9.54 3.93 -1.93
CA PRO A 84 10.94 4.33 -1.98
C PRO A 84 11.39 4.93 -0.63
N PRO A 85 12.66 4.73 -0.22
CA PRO A 85 13.25 5.41 0.92
C PRO A 85 13.09 6.94 0.83
N SER A 86 13.03 7.64 1.97
CA SER A 86 12.89 9.09 1.96
C SER A 86 14.30 9.64 1.98
N PHE A 87 14.80 9.96 0.80
CA PHE A 87 16.12 10.58 0.64
C PHE A 87 15.99 12.10 0.80
N LYS A 88 15.59 12.58 1.98
CA LYS A 88 15.77 13.99 2.30
C LYS A 88 17.22 14.19 2.75
N VAL A 89 18.08 14.56 1.81
CA VAL A 89 19.39 15.13 2.13
C VAL A 89 19.11 16.40 2.92
N GLN A 90 19.64 16.50 4.15
CA GLN A 90 19.57 17.75 4.90
C GLN A 90 20.33 18.79 4.08
N GLN A 91 19.61 19.73 3.49
CA GLN A 91 20.22 20.85 2.79
C GLN A 91 21.03 21.63 3.84
N PRO A 92 22.35 21.82 3.65
CA PRO A 92 23.14 22.59 4.60
C PRO A 92 22.49 23.96 4.80
N ARG A 93 22.28 24.35 6.06
CA ARG A 93 21.72 25.67 6.39
C ARG A 93 22.65 26.73 5.79
N ALA A 94 22.10 27.60 4.94
CA ALA A 94 22.87 28.70 4.37
C ALA A 94 23.49 29.54 5.50
N PRO A 95 24.76 29.97 5.40
CA PRO A 95 25.38 30.83 6.40
C PRO A 95 24.55 32.10 6.54
N GLN A 96 24.15 32.42 7.76
CA GLN A 96 23.54 33.71 8.06
C GLN A 96 24.68 34.73 8.08
N ALA A 97 24.67 35.65 7.10
CA ALA A 97 25.54 36.81 7.05
C ALA A 97 24.92 37.97 7.83
#